data_AF-A0AB35RV92-F1
#
_entry.id   AF-A0AB35RV92-F1
#
_cell.length_a   1.000
_cell.length_b   1.000
_cell.length_c   1.000
_cell.angle_alpha   90.00
_cell.angle_beta   90.00
_cell.angle_gamma   90.00
#
_symmetry.space_group_name_H-M   'P 1'
#
loop_
_entity.id
_entity.type
_entity.pdbx_description
1 polymer ?
#
loop_
_entity_poly.entity_id
_entity_poly.type
_entity_poly.pdbx_seq_one_letter_code
_entity_poly.pdbx_strand_id
1 'polypeptide(L)'
;MNTLEQQLAGESLRESLGQLENRIRKQPGDADLRAAFTQMLCLEGNWPRALAQLKSWLALTPQAQPTITLLEQTINGERQRVEVMAGRARPTMPDKHWPWLAAMVAALDLSATEACSHRIGALEQAEAIPGELTLQDGTTHSFDWLMDGDCRFGPVCEAIVNGRYFWLPFSAIEEMEFQPPASVIDLVWRHTRIRLHDGSEQVCQIPARYPLDNQVEDRFLLSRTTEWQPLPGEEPHYMGRGQKVWLNDTAEYPLLDLASLRFAQGEVHE
;
A
#
# COMPACT_ATOMS: atom_id res chain seq x y z
N MET A 1 8.11 -13.41 21.06
CA MET A 1 8.05 -12.72 19.75
C MET A 1 9.47 -12.50 19.29
N ASN A 2 9.90 -13.15 18.22
CA ASN A 2 11.17 -12.80 17.59
C ASN A 2 11.00 -11.42 16.92
N THR A 3 11.99 -10.55 17.03
CA THR A 3 11.94 -9.24 16.37
C THR A 3 11.92 -9.41 14.85
N LEU A 4 11.40 -8.41 14.14
CA LEU A 4 11.38 -8.32 12.67
C LEU A 4 12.78 -8.61 12.07
N GLU A 5 13.81 -8.10 12.74
CA GLU A 5 15.23 -8.31 12.42
C GLU A 5 15.69 -9.77 12.65
N GLN A 6 15.22 -10.43 13.72
CA GLN A 6 15.54 -11.83 14.01
C GLN A 6 14.86 -12.80 13.03
N GLN A 7 13.71 -12.44 12.45
CA GLN A 7 13.04 -13.25 11.41
C GLN A 7 13.69 -13.11 10.02
N LEU A 8 14.51 -12.06 9.80
CA LEU A 8 15.07 -11.69 8.50
C LEU A 8 16.61 -11.66 8.50
N ALA A 9 17.23 -12.42 9.41
CA ALA A 9 18.66 -12.42 9.75
C ALA A 9 19.57 -12.99 8.63
N GLY A 10 19.52 -12.40 7.44
CA GLY A 10 20.41 -12.70 6.30
C GLY A 10 20.01 -13.88 5.43
N GLU A 11 18.98 -14.64 5.81
CA GLU A 11 18.40 -15.72 4.99
C GLU A 11 17.39 -15.17 3.98
N SER A 12 17.20 -15.87 2.86
CA SER A 12 16.17 -15.50 1.88
C SER A 12 14.77 -15.78 2.43
N LEU A 13 13.79 -14.98 2.00
CA LEU A 13 12.38 -15.12 2.40
C LEU A 13 11.86 -16.54 2.13
N ARG A 14 12.29 -17.11 0.99
CA ARG A 14 11.93 -18.47 0.57
C ARG A 14 12.49 -19.53 1.53
N GLU A 15 13.72 -19.38 1.99
CA GLU A 15 14.32 -20.31 2.95
C GLU A 15 13.57 -20.24 4.29
N SER A 16 13.29 -19.03 4.78
CA SER A 16 12.52 -18.85 6.02
C SER A 16 11.13 -19.47 5.94
N LEU A 17 10.43 -19.33 4.80
CA LEU A 17 9.15 -19.99 4.54
C LEU A 17 9.28 -21.52 4.56
N GLY A 18 10.32 -22.09 3.94
CA GLY A 18 10.58 -23.53 3.93
C GLY A 18 10.88 -24.08 5.33
N GLN A 19 11.63 -23.33 6.15
CA GLN A 19 11.90 -23.69 7.54
C GLN A 19 10.63 -23.66 8.40
N LEU A 20 9.81 -22.61 8.27
CA LEU A 20 8.52 -22.51 8.96
C LEU A 20 7.60 -23.68 8.58
N GLU A 21 7.52 -24.02 7.30
CA GLU A 21 6.73 -25.15 6.83
C GLU A 21 7.20 -26.48 7.47
N ASN A 22 8.52 -26.72 7.52
CA ASN A 22 9.08 -27.90 8.16
C ASN A 22 8.81 -27.95 9.67
N ARG A 23 8.82 -26.80 10.36
CA ARG A 23 8.47 -26.70 11.78
C ARG A 23 6.99 -26.99 12.02
N ILE A 24 6.09 -26.44 11.20
CA ILE A 24 4.65 -26.73 11.26
C ILE A 24 4.37 -28.22 11.03
N ARG A 25 5.08 -28.88 10.11
CA ARG A 25 4.94 -30.34 9.91
C ARG A 25 5.28 -31.14 11.17
N LYS A 26 6.27 -30.70 11.95
CA LYS A 26 6.65 -31.33 13.22
C LYS A 26 5.71 -30.97 14.37
N GLN A 27 5.10 -29.77 14.33
CA GLN A 27 4.26 -29.21 15.38
C GLN A 27 2.97 -28.59 14.80
N PRO A 28 2.06 -29.40 14.23
CA PRO A 28 0.91 -28.88 13.48
C PRO A 28 -0.15 -28.16 14.33
N GLY A 29 -0.12 -28.36 15.65
CA GLY A 29 -0.99 -27.69 16.62
C GLY A 29 -0.43 -26.41 17.21
N ASP A 30 0.76 -25.97 16.79
CA ASP A 30 1.35 -24.71 17.23
C ASP A 30 0.74 -23.54 16.43
N ALA A 31 -0.03 -22.71 17.13
CA ALA A 31 -0.71 -21.57 16.52
C ALA A 31 0.25 -20.43 16.14
N ASP A 32 1.32 -20.22 16.91
CA ASP A 32 2.28 -19.15 16.67
C ASP A 32 3.08 -19.41 15.40
N LEU A 33 3.44 -20.68 15.14
CA LEU A 33 4.05 -21.08 13.87
C LEU A 33 3.12 -20.80 12.68
N ARG A 34 1.82 -21.08 12.82
CA ARG A 34 0.84 -20.79 11.75
C ARG A 34 0.63 -19.30 11.54
N ALA A 35 0.60 -18.52 12.61
CA ALA A 35 0.54 -17.06 12.53
C ALA A 35 1.76 -16.52 11.78
N ALA A 36 2.98 -16.88 12.20
CA ALA A 36 4.22 -16.46 11.56
C ALA A 36 4.27 -16.87 10.08
N PHE A 37 3.91 -18.12 9.76
CA PHE A 37 3.89 -18.59 8.37
C PHE A 37 2.86 -17.85 7.51
N THR A 38 1.68 -17.57 8.05
CA THR A 38 0.66 -16.75 7.35
C THR A 38 1.20 -15.36 7.04
N GLN A 39 1.85 -14.72 8.01
CA GLN A 39 2.41 -13.38 7.82
C GLN A 39 3.55 -13.35 6.79
N MET A 40 4.41 -14.36 6.78
CA MET A 40 5.47 -14.49 5.77
C MET A 40 4.91 -14.77 4.36
N LEU A 41 3.79 -15.51 4.24
CA LEU A 41 3.09 -15.67 2.96
C LEU A 41 2.48 -14.35 2.48
N CYS A 42 1.96 -13.52 3.38
CA CYS A 42 1.50 -12.17 3.03
C CYS A 42 2.67 -11.31 2.54
N LEU A 43 3.82 -11.38 3.22
CA LEU A 43 5.05 -10.70 2.81
C LEU A 43 5.52 -11.14 1.42
N GLU A 44 5.48 -12.44 1.11
CA GLU A 44 5.78 -12.99 -0.22
C GLU A 44 4.76 -12.55 -1.29
N GLY A 45 3.57 -12.08 -0.91
CA GLY A 45 2.48 -11.81 -1.84
C GLY A 45 1.70 -13.06 -2.26
N ASN A 46 1.86 -14.17 -1.53
CA ASN A 46 1.22 -15.45 -1.83
C ASN A 46 -0.20 -15.52 -1.24
N TRP A 47 -1.07 -14.67 -1.76
CA TRP A 47 -2.44 -14.47 -1.27
C TRP A 47 -3.26 -15.77 -1.14
N PRO A 48 -3.26 -16.70 -2.12
CA PRO A 48 -4.06 -17.91 -2.02
C PRO A 48 -3.62 -18.81 -0.85
N ARG A 49 -2.30 -18.96 -0.64
CA ARG A 49 -1.78 -19.76 0.48
C ARG A 49 -2.00 -19.06 1.81
N ALA A 50 -1.82 -17.73 1.88
CA ALA A 50 -2.10 -16.96 3.10
C ALA A 50 -3.56 -17.15 3.55
N LEU A 51 -4.53 -16.98 2.64
CA LEU A 51 -5.95 -17.20 2.92
C LEU A 51 -6.25 -18.64 3.40
N ALA A 52 -5.58 -19.64 2.83
CA ALA A 52 -5.74 -21.02 3.29
C ALA A 52 -5.21 -21.23 4.72
N GLN A 53 -4.11 -20.57 5.09
CA GLN A 53 -3.55 -20.66 6.44
C GLN A 53 -4.38 -19.93 7.49
N LEU A 54 -5.08 -18.84 7.14
CA LEU A 54 -5.98 -18.13 8.05
C LEU A 54 -7.03 -19.05 8.70
N LYS A 55 -7.63 -19.95 7.91
CA LYS A 55 -8.60 -20.94 8.43
C LYS A 55 -7.97 -21.88 9.46
N SER A 56 -6.74 -22.31 9.19
CA SER A 56 -6.02 -23.21 10.09
C SER A 56 -5.57 -22.50 11.36
N TRP A 57 -5.17 -21.23 11.25
CA TRP A 57 -4.84 -20.40 12.40
C TRP A 57 -6.08 -20.17 13.28
N LEU A 58 -7.22 -19.83 12.68
CA LEU A 58 -8.48 -19.61 13.42
C LEU A 58 -8.89 -20.84 14.23
N ALA A 59 -8.76 -22.03 13.64
CA ALA A 59 -9.12 -23.29 14.29
C ALA A 59 -8.28 -23.57 15.55
N LEU A 60 -7.02 -23.12 15.58
CA LEU A 60 -6.14 -23.27 16.75
C LEU A 60 -6.30 -22.14 17.77
N THR A 61 -6.67 -20.93 17.32
CA THR A 61 -6.80 -19.76 18.18
C THR A 61 -8.03 -18.92 17.80
N PRO A 62 -9.24 -19.31 18.25
CA PRO A 62 -10.46 -18.58 17.95
C PRO A 62 -10.44 -17.10 18.40
N GLN A 63 -9.66 -16.78 19.43
CA GLN A 63 -9.49 -15.42 19.94
C GLN A 63 -8.79 -14.48 18.92
N ALA A 64 -8.08 -15.03 17.93
CA ALA A 64 -7.44 -14.27 16.86
C ALA A 64 -8.41 -13.85 15.74
N GLN A 65 -9.72 -14.12 15.86
CA GLN A 65 -10.73 -13.80 14.86
C GLN A 65 -10.66 -12.37 14.32
N PRO A 66 -10.50 -11.30 15.14
CA PRO A 66 -10.42 -9.94 14.61
C PRO A 66 -9.22 -9.74 13.67
N THR A 67 -8.04 -10.23 14.06
CA THR A 67 -6.82 -10.17 13.23
C THR A 67 -6.99 -10.95 11.95
N ILE A 68 -7.61 -12.13 12.01
CA ILE A 68 -7.86 -12.98 10.85
C ILE A 68 -8.82 -12.32 9.88
N THR A 69 -9.90 -11.71 10.37
CA THR A 69 -10.85 -10.95 9.56
C THR A 69 -10.16 -9.76 8.88
N LEU A 70 -9.34 -9.01 9.61
CA LEU A 70 -8.59 -7.89 9.03
C LEU A 70 -7.65 -8.36 7.93
N LEU A 71 -6.87 -9.43 8.15
CA LEU A 71 -5.97 -9.99 7.15
C LEU A 71 -6.72 -10.51 5.93
N GLU A 72 -7.81 -11.25 6.13
CA GLU A 72 -8.65 -11.75 5.04
C GLU A 72 -9.18 -10.61 4.17
N GLN A 73 -9.74 -9.57 4.79
CA GLN A 73 -10.19 -8.37 4.10
C GLN A 73 -9.05 -7.72 3.34
N THR A 74 -7.91 -7.51 3.98
CA THR A 74 -6.77 -6.81 3.38
C THR A 74 -6.22 -7.59 2.18
N ILE A 75 -6.10 -8.91 2.28
CA ILE A 75 -5.70 -9.79 1.16
C ILE A 75 -6.71 -9.72 0.01
N ASN A 76 -8.01 -9.66 0.29
CA ASN A 76 -9.03 -9.51 -0.76
C ASN A 76 -8.95 -8.14 -1.46
N GLY A 77 -8.57 -7.08 -0.73
CA GLY A 77 -8.25 -5.77 -1.31
C GLY A 77 -7.01 -5.83 -2.22
N GLU A 78 -5.94 -6.50 -1.82
CA GLU A 78 -4.76 -6.71 -2.68
C GLU A 78 -5.09 -7.48 -3.96
N ARG A 79 -5.96 -8.49 -3.87
CA ARG A 79 -6.42 -9.20 -5.07
C ARG A 79 -7.18 -8.29 -6.03
N GLN A 80 -7.99 -7.35 -5.51
CA GLN A 80 -8.62 -6.32 -6.34
C GLN A 80 -7.60 -5.36 -6.92
N ARG A 81 -6.63 -4.92 -6.12
CA ARG A 81 -5.52 -4.07 -6.55
C ARG A 81 -4.78 -4.67 -7.73
N VAL A 82 -4.46 -5.97 -7.69
CA VAL A 82 -3.82 -6.67 -8.82
C VAL A 82 -4.66 -6.58 -10.10
N GLU A 83 -5.98 -6.77 -10.01
CA GLU A 83 -6.88 -6.67 -11.17
C GLU A 83 -6.99 -5.23 -11.69
N VAL A 84 -7.03 -4.24 -10.79
CA VAL A 84 -7.05 -2.81 -11.15
C VAL A 84 -5.77 -2.41 -11.86
N MET A 85 -4.62 -2.72 -11.27
CA MET A 85 -3.32 -2.36 -11.84
C MET A 85 -3.01 -3.08 -13.15
N ALA A 86 -3.74 -4.15 -13.46
CA ALA A 86 -3.67 -4.84 -14.74
C ALA A 86 -4.76 -4.40 -15.74
N GLY A 87 -5.49 -3.31 -15.46
CA GLY A 87 -6.53 -2.76 -16.34
C GLY A 87 -7.84 -3.55 -16.39
N ARG A 88 -7.98 -4.63 -15.61
CA ARG A 88 -9.13 -5.56 -15.68
C ARG A 88 -10.28 -5.22 -14.73
N ALA A 89 -10.05 -4.32 -13.79
CA ALA A 89 -11.05 -3.86 -12.83
C ALA A 89 -10.90 -2.36 -12.55
N ARG A 90 -11.85 -1.79 -11.82
CA ARG A 90 -11.79 -0.41 -11.34
C ARG A 90 -11.71 -0.35 -9.81
N PRO A 91 -10.92 0.57 -9.23
CA PRO A 91 -10.94 0.80 -7.80
C PRO A 91 -12.27 1.47 -7.41
N THR A 92 -12.62 1.40 -6.13
CA THR A 92 -13.70 2.25 -5.62
C THR A 92 -13.14 3.66 -5.42
N MET A 93 -13.79 4.68 -5.98
CA MET A 93 -13.26 6.04 -5.98
C MET A 93 -14.39 7.09 -6.03
N PRO A 94 -14.17 8.30 -5.48
CA PRO A 94 -15.13 9.41 -5.53
C PRO A 94 -15.05 10.18 -6.85
N ASP A 95 -15.07 9.49 -7.99
CA ASP A 95 -14.86 10.05 -9.34
C ASP A 95 -15.93 11.08 -9.77
N LYS A 96 -17.09 11.12 -9.12
CA LYS A 96 -18.06 12.20 -9.32
C LYS A 96 -17.54 13.57 -8.85
N HIS A 97 -16.79 13.60 -7.75
CA HIS A 97 -16.23 14.83 -7.20
C HIS A 97 -14.84 15.13 -7.80
N TRP A 98 -14.09 14.09 -8.16
CA TRP A 98 -12.78 14.21 -8.83
C TRP A 98 -12.75 13.41 -10.14
N PRO A 99 -13.34 13.93 -11.24
CA PRO A 99 -13.47 13.21 -12.51
C PRO A 99 -12.14 12.79 -13.14
N TRP A 100 -11.05 13.50 -12.85
CA TRP A 100 -9.71 13.18 -13.35
C TRP A 100 -9.21 11.80 -12.91
N LEU A 101 -9.72 11.25 -11.80
CA LEU A 101 -9.40 9.88 -11.35
C LEU A 101 -9.75 8.84 -12.43
N ALA A 102 -10.82 9.07 -13.20
CA ALA A 102 -11.21 8.17 -14.28
C ALA A 102 -10.16 8.11 -15.39
N ALA A 103 -9.46 9.22 -15.67
CA ALA A 103 -8.38 9.26 -16.65
C ALA A 103 -7.14 8.51 -16.15
N MET A 104 -6.80 8.63 -14.85
CA MET A 104 -5.72 7.85 -14.24
C MET A 104 -5.99 6.34 -14.31
N VAL A 105 -7.20 5.91 -13.99
CA VAL A 105 -7.59 4.49 -14.09
C VAL A 105 -7.60 4.02 -15.55
N ALA A 106 -8.09 4.83 -16.49
CA ALA A 106 -8.08 4.50 -17.91
C ALA A 106 -6.65 4.28 -18.44
N ALA A 107 -5.68 5.07 -17.98
CA ALA A 107 -4.27 4.95 -18.38
C ALA A 107 -3.62 3.60 -18.04
N LEU A 108 -4.25 2.75 -17.21
CA LEU A 108 -3.73 1.42 -16.87
C LEU A 108 -3.91 0.39 -18.00
N ASP A 109 -4.82 0.63 -18.95
CA ASP A 109 -5.16 -0.31 -20.04
C ASP A 109 -4.93 0.28 -21.45
N LEU A 110 -4.29 1.45 -21.52
CA LEU A 110 -4.02 2.16 -22.79
C LEU A 110 -2.61 1.89 -23.32
N SER A 111 -2.37 2.24 -24.58
CA SER A 111 -1.02 2.27 -25.14
C SER A 111 -0.14 3.26 -24.39
N ALA A 112 1.18 3.07 -24.41
CA ALA A 112 2.14 3.89 -23.68
C ALA A 112 1.94 5.41 -23.90
N THR A 113 1.78 5.83 -25.14
CA THR A 113 1.58 7.24 -25.52
C THR A 113 0.25 7.78 -24.99
N GLU A 114 -0.86 7.06 -25.19
CA GLU A 114 -2.18 7.48 -24.71
C GLU A 114 -2.24 7.51 -23.18
N ALA A 115 -1.70 6.48 -22.54
CA ALA A 115 -1.60 6.39 -21.09
C ALA A 115 -0.81 7.58 -20.51
N CYS A 116 0.26 8.00 -21.18
CA CYS A 116 1.04 9.18 -20.80
C CYS A 116 0.19 10.46 -20.86
N SER A 117 -0.50 10.69 -21.99
CA SER A 117 -1.34 11.88 -22.17
C SER A 117 -2.48 11.93 -21.15
N HIS A 118 -3.10 10.78 -20.85
CA HIS A 118 -4.15 10.66 -19.84
C HIS A 118 -3.64 11.02 -18.44
N ARG A 119 -2.45 10.54 -18.05
CA ARG A 119 -1.85 10.87 -16.75
C ARG A 119 -1.55 12.36 -16.63
N ILE A 120 -0.99 12.98 -17.67
CA ILE A 120 -0.66 14.41 -17.68
C ILE A 120 -1.94 15.25 -17.57
N GLY A 121 -2.94 14.98 -18.43
CA GLY A 121 -4.20 15.73 -18.39
C GLY A 121 -4.99 15.52 -17.10
N ALA A 122 -4.81 14.38 -16.42
CA ALA A 122 -5.36 14.16 -15.09
C ALA A 122 -4.63 14.97 -14.02
N LEU A 123 -3.29 15.03 -14.08
CA LEU A 123 -2.46 15.80 -13.16
C LEU A 123 -2.72 17.31 -13.28
N GLU A 124 -2.92 17.83 -14.50
CA GLU A 124 -3.29 19.23 -14.74
C GLU A 124 -4.64 19.62 -14.09
N GLN A 125 -5.55 18.65 -13.93
CA GLN A 125 -6.85 18.84 -13.28
C GLN A 125 -6.81 18.54 -11.77
N ALA A 126 -5.76 17.89 -11.29
CA ALA A 126 -5.62 17.58 -9.88
C ALA A 126 -5.20 18.83 -9.11
N GLU A 127 -5.94 19.15 -8.05
CA GLU A 127 -5.63 20.29 -7.19
C GLU A 127 -4.35 20.02 -6.39
N ALA A 128 -3.40 20.95 -6.47
CA ALA A 128 -2.23 20.97 -5.61
C ALA A 128 -2.65 21.53 -4.25
N ILE A 129 -2.59 20.69 -3.21
CA ILE A 129 -3.01 21.07 -1.86
C ILE A 129 -1.82 21.06 -0.92
N PRO A 130 -1.56 22.19 -0.25
CA PRO A 130 -0.48 22.29 0.70
C PRO A 130 -0.82 21.53 1.98
N GLY A 131 0.20 21.19 2.75
CA GLY A 131 0.03 20.48 3.99
C GLY A 131 1.32 20.31 4.76
N GLU A 132 1.24 19.51 5.81
CA GLU A 132 2.37 19.16 6.66
C GLU A 132 2.36 17.66 6.93
N LEU A 133 3.55 17.07 7.00
CA LEU A 133 3.76 15.69 7.41
C LEU A 133 4.76 15.62 8.54
N THR A 134 4.61 14.63 9.40
CA THR A 134 5.55 14.31 10.47
C THR A 134 6.06 12.90 10.29
N LEU A 135 7.38 12.73 10.38
CA LEU A 135 8.07 11.45 10.32
C LEU A 135 8.09 10.76 11.68
N GLN A 136 8.40 9.47 11.70
CA GLN A 136 8.49 8.66 12.92
C GLN A 136 9.60 9.12 13.88
N ASP A 137 10.61 9.85 13.39
CA ASP A 137 11.64 10.47 14.21
C ASP A 137 11.21 11.81 14.85
N GLY A 138 9.99 12.27 14.54
CA GLY A 138 9.42 13.52 15.03
C GLY A 138 9.71 14.74 14.15
N THR A 139 10.44 14.59 13.04
CA THR A 139 10.70 15.70 12.11
C THR A 139 9.44 16.05 11.33
N THR A 140 9.13 17.35 11.24
CA THR A 140 7.98 17.87 10.49
C THR A 140 8.43 18.61 9.24
N HIS A 141 7.74 18.36 8.12
CA HIS A 141 7.98 19.00 6.83
C HIS A 141 6.67 19.59 6.30
N SER A 142 6.72 20.82 5.80
CA SER A 142 5.62 21.42 5.04
C SER A 142 5.84 21.16 3.55
N PHE A 143 4.75 21.10 2.78
CA PHE A 143 4.78 20.91 1.34
C PHE A 143 3.64 21.70 0.67
N ASP A 144 3.86 22.13 -0.58
CA ASP A 144 2.83 22.82 -1.38
C ASP A 144 1.94 21.83 -2.15
N TRP A 145 2.46 20.62 -2.37
CA TRP A 145 1.76 19.49 -2.97
C TRP A 145 2.45 18.20 -2.57
N LEU A 146 1.73 17.08 -2.70
CA LEU A 146 2.26 15.74 -2.47
C LEU A 146 1.73 14.79 -3.53
N MET A 147 2.57 13.86 -3.98
CA MET A 147 2.16 12.77 -4.87
C MET A 147 2.86 11.46 -4.50
N ASP A 148 2.29 10.34 -4.90
CA ASP A 148 3.05 9.09 -5.00
C ASP A 148 4.04 9.19 -6.17
N GLY A 149 5.30 8.83 -5.95
CA GLY A 149 6.34 8.92 -6.98
C GLY A 149 6.13 7.97 -8.18
N ASP A 150 5.27 6.95 -8.04
CA ASP A 150 4.84 6.17 -9.20
C ASP A 150 3.74 6.94 -9.96
N CYS A 151 4.06 7.34 -11.19
CA CYS A 151 3.19 8.18 -12.02
C CYS A 151 1.85 7.52 -12.34
N ARG A 152 1.69 6.20 -12.16
CA ARG A 152 0.39 5.52 -12.33
C ARG A 152 -0.61 5.90 -11.23
N PHE A 153 -0.14 6.41 -10.08
CA PHE A 153 -0.98 6.88 -8.99
C PHE A 153 -1.00 8.40 -8.90
N GLY A 154 0.15 9.09 -8.98
CA GLY A 154 0.19 10.55 -8.84
C GLY A 154 -0.36 11.02 -7.48
N PRO A 155 -1.18 12.08 -7.40
CA PRO A 155 -1.75 12.59 -6.14
C PRO A 155 -2.92 11.74 -5.60
N VAL A 156 -2.73 10.41 -5.58
CA VAL A 156 -3.72 9.42 -5.14
C VAL A 156 -3.13 8.55 -4.03
N CYS A 157 -3.85 8.48 -2.92
CA CYS A 157 -3.64 7.49 -1.87
C CYS A 157 -4.42 6.20 -2.20
N GLU A 158 -3.70 5.07 -2.24
CA GLU A 158 -4.32 3.75 -2.22
C GLU A 158 -4.82 3.43 -0.80
N ALA A 159 -5.98 2.80 -0.66
CA ALA A 159 -6.47 2.31 0.63
C ALA A 159 -7.28 1.02 0.49
N ILE A 160 -7.21 0.14 1.49
CA ILE A 160 -8.06 -1.04 1.62
C ILE A 160 -8.94 -0.89 2.85
N VAL A 161 -10.25 -0.89 2.62
CA VAL A 161 -11.27 -0.72 3.66
C VAL A 161 -12.31 -1.82 3.52
N ASN A 162 -12.54 -2.59 4.60
CA ASN A 162 -13.54 -3.65 4.63
C ASN A 162 -13.46 -4.63 3.44
N GLY A 163 -12.22 -4.91 3.01
CA GLY A 163 -11.92 -5.81 1.90
C GLY A 163 -12.18 -5.26 0.50
N ARG A 164 -12.40 -3.95 0.37
CA ARG A 164 -12.50 -3.26 -0.91
C ARG A 164 -11.29 -2.36 -1.11
N TYR A 165 -10.84 -2.27 -2.35
CA TYR A 165 -9.70 -1.45 -2.74
C TYR A 165 -10.16 -0.09 -3.28
N PHE A 166 -9.56 0.98 -2.76
CA PHE A 166 -9.93 2.38 -3.00
C PHE A 166 -8.77 3.19 -3.53
N TRP A 167 -9.10 4.15 -4.39
CA TRP A 167 -8.26 5.29 -4.75
C TRP A 167 -8.90 6.55 -4.19
N LEU A 168 -8.18 7.22 -3.29
CA LEU A 168 -8.57 8.48 -2.68
C LEU A 168 -7.62 9.57 -3.20
N PRO A 169 -8.11 10.65 -3.82
CA PRO A 169 -7.24 11.77 -4.15
C PRO A 169 -6.77 12.41 -2.84
N PHE A 170 -5.53 12.88 -2.77
CA PHE A 170 -5.02 13.54 -1.56
C PHE A 170 -5.87 14.76 -1.17
N SER A 171 -6.49 15.43 -2.16
CA SER A 171 -7.44 16.52 -1.96
C SER A 171 -8.73 16.18 -1.24
N ALA A 172 -9.07 14.91 -1.09
CA ALA A 172 -10.20 14.49 -0.27
C ALA A 172 -9.81 14.34 1.22
N ILE A 173 -8.53 14.20 1.52
CA ILE A 173 -8.03 13.77 2.82
C ILE A 173 -7.71 15.00 3.66
N GLU A 174 -8.28 15.11 4.86
CA GLU A 174 -7.89 16.14 5.82
C GLU A 174 -6.67 15.69 6.62
N GLU A 175 -6.67 14.43 7.09
CA GLU A 175 -5.65 13.93 8.00
C GLU A 175 -5.44 12.43 7.89
N MET A 176 -4.19 12.01 8.10
CA MET A 176 -3.76 10.63 8.16
C MET A 176 -2.90 10.41 9.40
N GLU A 177 -3.15 9.32 10.12
CA GLU A 177 -2.32 8.87 11.24
C GLU A 177 -1.91 7.42 11.03
N PHE A 178 -0.60 7.18 11.01
CA PHE A 178 -0.01 5.88 10.74
C PHE A 178 0.48 5.25 12.03
N GLN A 179 0.09 3.99 12.27
CA GLN A 179 0.71 3.21 13.35
C GLN A 179 2.18 2.92 13.00
N PRO A 180 3.12 3.04 13.96
CA PRO A 180 4.50 2.65 13.76
C PRO A 180 4.59 1.16 13.34
N PRO A 181 5.44 0.81 12.37
CA PRO A 181 5.54 -0.57 11.91
C PRO A 181 6.17 -1.43 13.01
N ALA A 182 5.47 -2.49 13.41
CA ALA A 182 5.84 -3.33 14.55
C ALA A 182 6.02 -4.81 14.18
N SER A 183 5.56 -5.21 12.99
CA SER A 183 5.53 -6.59 12.50
C SER A 183 5.81 -6.66 11.01
N VAL A 184 6.13 -7.86 10.50
CA VAL A 184 6.37 -8.07 9.06
C VAL A 184 5.16 -7.72 8.19
N ILE A 185 3.95 -7.76 8.75
CA ILE A 185 2.72 -7.36 8.05
C ILE A 185 2.72 -5.86 7.75
N ASP A 186 3.32 -5.04 8.62
CA ASP A 186 3.36 -3.58 8.43
C ASP A 186 4.27 -3.17 7.26
N LEU A 187 5.18 -4.07 6.83
CA LEU A 187 5.96 -3.92 5.60
C LEU A 187 5.11 -4.12 4.34
N VAL A 188 3.93 -4.75 4.48
CA VAL A 188 2.99 -4.99 3.38
C VAL A 188 1.87 -3.96 3.41
N TRP A 189 1.30 -3.70 4.59
CA TRP A 189 0.18 -2.78 4.76
C TRP A 189 0.35 -1.91 5.99
N ARG A 190 0.19 -0.60 5.82
CA ARG A 190 0.20 0.37 6.92
C ARG A 190 -1.19 0.53 7.50
N HIS A 191 -1.32 0.20 8.79
CA HIS A 191 -2.52 0.49 9.55
C HIS A 191 -2.65 2.00 9.77
N THR A 192 -3.70 2.59 9.19
CA THR A 192 -3.81 4.04 9.07
C THR A 192 -5.24 4.50 9.36
N ARG A 193 -5.40 5.51 10.23
CA ARG A 193 -6.64 6.27 10.33
C ARG A 193 -6.62 7.36 9.27
N ILE A 194 -7.67 7.45 8.47
CA ILE A 194 -7.86 8.55 7.51
C ILE A 194 -9.13 9.28 7.90
N ARG A 195 -9.04 10.62 7.96
CA ARG A 195 -10.17 11.53 8.05
C ARG A 195 -10.25 12.37 6.78
N LEU A 196 -11.42 12.43 6.17
CA LEU A 196 -11.69 13.20 4.96
C LEU A 196 -12.25 14.58 5.31
N HIS A 197 -12.15 15.53 4.38
CA HIS A 197 -12.69 16.88 4.57
C HIS A 197 -14.23 16.94 4.72
N ASP A 198 -14.95 15.90 4.30
CA ASP A 198 -16.40 15.78 4.54
C ASP A 198 -16.74 15.35 5.98
N GLY A 199 -15.73 15.14 6.82
CA GLY A 199 -15.84 14.72 8.22
C GLY A 199 -15.95 13.21 8.42
N SER A 200 -15.97 12.41 7.33
CA SER A 200 -15.92 10.96 7.45
C SER A 200 -14.55 10.49 7.93
N GLU A 201 -14.54 9.44 8.74
CA GLU A 201 -13.32 8.86 9.29
C GLU A 201 -13.38 7.33 9.19
N GLN A 202 -12.25 6.73 8.82
CA GLN A 202 -12.13 5.30 8.69
C GLN A 202 -10.71 4.82 9.01
N VAL A 203 -10.63 3.67 9.69
CA VAL A 203 -9.39 2.90 9.80
C VAL A 203 -9.24 2.00 8.58
N CYS A 204 -8.09 2.06 7.93
CA CYS A 204 -7.81 1.36 6.68
C CYS A 204 -6.40 0.75 6.68
N GLN A 205 -6.13 -0.04 5.65
CA GLN A 205 -4.82 -0.59 5.36
C GLN A 205 -4.29 0.03 4.06
N ILE A 206 -3.17 0.75 4.12
CA ILE A 206 -2.53 1.34 2.93
C ILE A 206 -1.45 0.37 2.46
N PRO A 207 -1.46 -0.10 1.20
CA PRO A 207 -0.37 -0.90 0.66
C PRO A 207 0.97 -0.16 0.82
N ALA A 208 1.92 -0.75 1.56
CA ALA A 208 3.22 -0.14 1.85
C ALA A 208 4.23 -0.26 0.69
N ARG A 209 3.90 -1.09 -0.30
CA ARG A 209 4.75 -1.44 -1.43
C ARG A 209 4.05 -1.16 -2.74
N TYR A 210 4.82 -0.83 -3.78
CA TYR A 210 4.34 -0.81 -5.15
C TYR A 210 3.83 -2.19 -5.59
N PRO A 211 2.93 -2.26 -6.61
CA PRO A 211 2.40 -3.53 -7.09
C PRO A 211 3.51 -4.52 -7.48
N LEU A 212 3.39 -5.75 -7.01
CA LEU A 212 4.37 -6.81 -7.21
C LEU A 212 4.30 -7.36 -8.64
N ASP A 213 5.47 -7.63 -9.23
CA ASP A 213 5.61 -8.37 -10.49
C ASP A 213 5.73 -9.90 -10.23
N ASN A 214 5.84 -10.70 -11.29
CA ASN A 214 5.85 -12.18 -11.15
C ASN A 214 7.18 -12.76 -10.63
N GLN A 215 8.22 -11.96 -10.36
CA GLN A 215 9.52 -12.41 -9.84
C GLN A 215 10.20 -11.31 -9.02
N VAL A 216 9.65 -11.06 -7.84
CA VAL A 216 10.13 -10.00 -6.96
C VAL A 216 11.31 -10.49 -6.12
N GLU A 217 12.38 -9.71 -6.13
CA GLU A 217 13.52 -9.91 -5.23
C GLU A 217 13.16 -9.59 -3.78
N ASP A 218 13.77 -10.30 -2.82
CA ASP A 218 13.51 -10.13 -1.39
C ASP A 218 13.66 -8.67 -0.92
N ARG A 219 14.60 -7.90 -1.48
CA ARG A 219 14.79 -6.48 -1.11
C ARG A 219 13.54 -5.62 -1.32
N PHE A 220 12.74 -5.91 -2.33
CA PHE A 220 11.47 -5.22 -2.56
C PHE A 220 10.35 -5.79 -1.68
N LEU A 221 10.33 -7.12 -1.48
CA LEU A 221 9.33 -7.75 -0.62
C LEU A 221 9.46 -7.28 0.83
N LEU A 222 10.69 -7.07 1.29
CA LEU A 222 11.02 -6.59 2.63
C LEU A 222 10.94 -5.05 2.77
N SER A 223 10.48 -4.33 1.74
CA SER A 223 10.35 -2.86 1.75
C SER A 223 11.65 -2.13 2.10
N ARG A 224 12.81 -2.73 1.79
CA ARG A 224 14.14 -2.20 2.14
C ARG A 224 14.66 -1.15 1.15
N THR A 225 14.09 -1.12 -0.04
CA THR A 225 14.54 -0.24 -1.12
C THR A 225 13.35 0.20 -1.95
N THR A 226 13.52 1.34 -2.61
CA THR A 226 12.68 1.79 -3.70
C THR A 226 13.55 1.93 -4.94
N GLU A 227 13.07 1.43 -6.08
CA GLU A 227 13.71 1.64 -7.38
C GLU A 227 12.71 2.19 -8.38
N TRP A 228 13.19 3.09 -9.23
CA TRP A 228 12.39 3.74 -10.27
C TRP A 228 12.72 3.12 -11.62
N GLN A 229 11.69 2.71 -12.35
CA GLN A 229 11.80 2.22 -13.72
C GLN A 229 11.07 3.17 -14.66
N PRO A 230 11.69 3.61 -15.76
CA PRO A 230 11.01 4.47 -16.72
C PRO A 230 9.83 3.72 -17.33
N LEU A 231 8.68 4.39 -17.35
CA LEU A 231 7.52 3.94 -18.12
C LEU A 231 7.73 4.31 -19.59
N PRO A 232 7.29 3.47 -20.54
CA PRO A 232 7.33 3.83 -21.95
C PRO A 232 6.46 5.08 -22.21
N GLY A 233 6.95 5.98 -23.06
CA GLY A 233 6.31 7.26 -23.35
C GLY A 233 7.33 8.30 -23.80
N GLU A 234 6.86 9.48 -24.22
CA GLU A 234 7.73 10.61 -24.59
C GLU A 234 8.17 11.42 -23.36
N GLU A 235 7.32 11.47 -22.32
CA GLU A 235 7.59 12.17 -21.07
C GLU A 235 8.24 11.26 -20.02
N PRO A 236 9.02 11.82 -19.07
CA PRO A 236 9.75 11.06 -18.06
C PRO A 236 8.82 10.58 -16.93
N HIS A 237 7.93 9.65 -17.25
CA HIS A 237 7.14 8.93 -16.25
C HIS A 237 7.91 7.74 -15.70
N TYR A 238 7.72 7.46 -14.42
CA TYR A 238 8.36 6.35 -13.73
C TYR A 238 7.33 5.48 -13.01
N MET A 239 7.64 4.20 -12.90
CA MET A 239 6.96 3.27 -12.00
C MET A 239 7.91 2.87 -10.88
N GLY A 240 7.37 2.76 -9.67
CA GLY A 240 8.13 2.36 -8.50
C GLY A 240 8.17 0.84 -8.31
N ARG A 241 9.24 0.35 -7.71
CA ARG A 241 9.39 -1.03 -7.20
C ARG A 241 9.86 -1.01 -5.75
N GLY A 242 9.30 -1.88 -4.92
CA GLY A 242 9.64 -1.94 -3.49
C GLY A 242 8.76 -1.04 -2.64
N GLN A 243 9.35 -0.36 -1.65
CA GLN A 243 8.62 0.50 -0.72
C GLN A 243 8.00 1.69 -1.47
N LYS A 244 6.77 2.05 -1.12
CA LYS A 244 6.16 3.29 -1.62
C LYS A 244 6.90 4.51 -1.09
N VAL A 245 7.01 5.49 -1.95
CA VAL A 245 7.58 6.81 -1.63
C VAL A 245 6.59 7.86 -2.09
N TRP A 246 6.20 8.74 -1.17
CA TRP A 246 5.51 9.98 -1.52
C TRP A 246 6.53 11.10 -1.62
N LEU A 247 6.31 12.06 -2.51
CA LEU A 247 7.29 13.10 -2.78
C LEU A 247 6.62 14.44 -3.06
N ASN A 248 7.41 15.49 -2.90
CA ASN A 248 7.12 16.84 -3.35
C ASN A 248 8.25 17.33 -4.28
N ASP A 249 8.38 18.63 -4.46
CA ASP A 249 9.39 19.27 -5.30
C ASP A 249 10.83 19.18 -4.75
N THR A 250 10.98 18.91 -3.45
CA THR A 250 12.25 19.05 -2.72
C THR A 250 12.71 17.80 -2.01
N ALA A 251 11.82 16.85 -1.73
CA ALA A 251 12.08 15.70 -0.88
C ALA A 251 11.22 14.48 -1.22
N GLU A 252 11.73 13.33 -0.80
CA GLU A 252 11.09 12.03 -0.84
C GLU A 252 10.80 11.55 0.59
N TYR A 253 9.62 10.97 0.79
CA TYR A 253 9.10 10.51 2.06
C TYR A 253 8.70 9.04 1.95
N PRO A 254 9.56 8.10 2.39
CA PRO A 254 9.23 6.68 2.44
C PRO A 254 8.00 6.44 3.32
N LEU A 255 7.03 5.67 2.81
CA LEU A 255 5.74 5.50 3.46
C LEU A 255 5.85 4.86 4.86
N LEU A 256 6.88 4.03 5.10
CA LEU A 256 7.09 3.43 6.42
C LEU A 256 7.57 4.43 7.48
N ASP A 257 8.15 5.55 7.05
CA ASP A 257 8.70 6.59 7.92
C ASP A 257 7.67 7.67 8.25
N LEU A 258 6.49 7.67 7.62
CA LEU A 258 5.41 8.61 7.92
C LEU A 258 4.73 8.25 9.26
N ALA A 259 4.50 9.25 10.10
CA ALA A 259 3.76 9.14 11.37
C ALA A 259 2.40 9.81 11.29
N SER A 260 2.35 11.02 10.75
CA SER A 260 1.08 11.71 10.48
C SER A 260 1.22 12.64 9.27
N LEU A 261 0.06 12.99 8.71
CA LEU A 261 -0.02 13.92 7.60
C LEU A 261 -1.33 14.70 7.69
N ARG A 262 -1.30 15.99 7.38
CA ARG A 262 -2.48 16.86 7.33
C ARG A 262 -2.44 17.71 6.07
N PHE A 263 -3.53 17.72 5.31
CA PHE A 263 -3.70 18.62 4.18
C PHE A 263 -4.54 19.82 4.60
N ALA A 264 -4.25 20.98 4.02
CA ALA A 264 -5.11 22.14 4.11
C ALA A 264 -6.44 21.88 3.38
N GLN A 265 -7.48 22.58 3.77
CA GLN A 265 -8.72 22.56 3.00
C GLN A 265 -8.49 23.35 1.70
N GLY A 266 -8.68 22.70 0.55
CA GLY A 266 -8.60 23.35 -0.76
C GLY A 266 -9.54 24.55 -0.86
N GLU A 267 -9.17 25.53 -1.69
CA GLU A 267 -10.09 26.63 -2.00
C GLU A 267 -11.25 26.07 -2.82
N VAL A 268 -12.46 26.07 -2.25
CA VAL A 268 -13.66 25.72 -3.01
C VAL A 268 -13.83 26.80 -4.08
N HIS A 269 -13.41 26.53 -5.30
CA HIS A 269 -13.78 27.36 -6.44
C HIS A 269 -15.30 27.22 -6.63
N GLU A 270 -16.05 28.23 -6.14
CA GLU A 270 -17.47 28.46 -6.47
C GLU A 270 -17.72 28.61 -7.97
#